data_AF-A0A7L5YJB3-F1
#
_entry.id   AF-A0A7L5YJB3-F1
#
_cell.length_a   1.000
_cell.length_b   1.000
_cell.length_c   1.000
_cell.angle_alpha   90.00
_cell.angle_beta   90.00
_cell.angle_gamma   90.00
#
_symmetry.space_group_name_H-M   'P 1'
#
loop_
_entity.id
_entity.type
_entity.pdbx_description
1 polymer ?
#
loop_
_entity_poly.entity_id
_entity_poly.type
_entity_poly.pdbx_seq_one_letter_code
_entity_poly.pdbx_strand_id
1 'polypeptide(L)'
;MGWVQQPPPDPPPVVFADDPFLRNAGRQIGDEPPLYYALPALVCSLPLPLPAQVHLMRLVSGLFFVATAPVAWWAVRPLWPQRIAPVAAVAGTVAGLPMLAFLSAGVNNDSAVALAGALTFGLLVRYVRRPRLAGVGRCAVQSVGGLRQKRALCWRRWPWRCWVGGWFRPGGDCIGSGSWPSCCWPCCSWP
;
A
#
# COMPACT_ATOMS: atom_id res chain seq x y z
N MET A 1 -3.20 3.81 -25.84
CA MET A 1 -4.15 4.82 -25.31
C MET A 1 -4.86 5.53 -26.47
N GLY A 2 -5.81 4.88 -27.14
CA GLY A 2 -6.54 5.45 -28.29
C GLY A 2 -8.07 5.37 -28.19
N TRP A 3 -8.60 4.92 -27.05
CA TRP A 3 -10.00 4.51 -26.92
C TRP A 3 -10.90 5.53 -26.21
N VAL A 4 -10.34 6.64 -25.72
CA VAL A 4 -11.06 7.69 -24.97
C VAL A 4 -11.71 8.74 -25.89
N GLN A 5 -11.51 8.65 -27.22
CA GLN A 5 -11.95 9.69 -28.17
C GLN A 5 -13.01 9.23 -29.18
N GLN A 6 -13.76 8.15 -28.93
CA GLN A 6 -14.90 7.86 -29.79
C GLN A 6 -16.03 8.86 -29.52
N PRO A 7 -16.56 9.55 -30.54
CA PRO A 7 -17.70 10.44 -30.36
C PRO A 7 -18.92 9.63 -29.87
N PRO A 8 -19.74 10.19 -28.97
CA PRO A 8 -20.90 9.48 -28.43
C PRO A 8 -21.88 9.12 -29.56
N PRO A 9 -22.46 7.91 -29.53
CA PRO A 9 -23.48 7.52 -30.50
C PRO A 9 -24.72 8.43 -30.38
N ASP A 10 -25.27 8.84 -31.53
CA ASP A 10 -26.51 9.62 -31.63
C ASP A 10 -27.49 8.87 -32.54
N PRO A 11 -28.65 8.40 -32.02
CA PRO A 11 -29.18 8.62 -30.68
C PRO A 11 -28.43 7.83 -29.58
N PRO A 12 -28.50 8.28 -28.31
CA PRO A 12 -27.92 7.53 -27.20
C PRO A 12 -28.60 6.15 -27.07
N PRO A 13 -27.84 5.09 -26.76
CA PRO A 13 -28.38 3.75 -26.64
C PRO A 13 -29.41 3.69 -25.52
N VAL A 14 -30.56 3.09 -25.82
CA VAL A 14 -31.68 2.97 -24.87
C VAL A 14 -31.48 1.77 -23.93
N VAL A 15 -30.65 0.80 -24.34
CA VAL A 15 -30.27 -0.36 -23.53
C VAL A 15 -28.76 -0.60 -23.59
N PHE A 16 -28.18 -1.07 -22.48
CA PHE A 16 -26.75 -1.37 -22.35
C PHE A 16 -26.23 -2.38 -23.39
N ALA A 17 -27.08 -3.26 -23.92
CA ALA A 17 -26.73 -4.26 -24.91
C ALA A 17 -26.45 -3.67 -26.31
N ASP A 18 -27.00 -2.49 -26.59
CA ASP A 18 -26.89 -1.82 -27.88
C ASP A 18 -25.63 -0.97 -28.00
N ASP A 19 -24.95 -0.69 -26.88
CA ASP A 19 -23.69 0.03 -26.90
C ASP A 19 -22.54 -0.95 -27.24
N PRO A 20 -21.93 -0.86 -28.44
CA PRO A 20 -20.82 -1.72 -28.80
C PRO A 20 -19.61 -1.51 -27.89
N PHE A 21 -19.45 -0.34 -27.26
CA PHE A 21 -18.44 -0.14 -26.23
C PHE A 21 -18.78 -0.96 -25.00
N LEU A 22 -19.99 -0.86 -24.41
CA LEU A 22 -20.34 -1.60 -23.18
C LEU A 22 -20.41 -3.12 -23.39
N ARG A 23 -20.91 -3.55 -24.55
CA ARG A 23 -20.95 -4.96 -24.97
C ARG A 23 -19.54 -5.55 -25.11
N ASN A 24 -18.58 -4.78 -25.61
CA ASN A 24 -17.18 -5.19 -25.70
C ASN A 24 -16.38 -4.89 -24.42
N ALA A 25 -16.82 -3.97 -23.58
CA ALA A 25 -16.28 -3.65 -22.26
C ALA A 25 -16.61 -4.73 -21.22
N GLY A 26 -17.39 -5.76 -21.59
CA GLY A 26 -17.38 -7.05 -20.91
C GLY A 26 -15.97 -7.65 -20.75
N ARG A 27 -15.00 -7.18 -21.56
CA ARG A 27 -13.58 -7.19 -21.18
C ARG A 27 -13.32 -6.04 -20.21
N GLN A 28 -13.18 -6.40 -18.94
CA GLN A 28 -12.61 -5.63 -17.85
C GLN A 28 -11.60 -4.58 -18.37
N ILE A 29 -11.97 -3.29 -18.29
CA ILE A 29 -11.09 -2.18 -18.67
C ILE A 29 -10.08 -2.03 -17.52
N GLY A 30 -8.97 -2.76 -17.59
CA GLY A 30 -7.85 -2.65 -16.66
C GLY A 30 -7.15 -3.96 -16.35
N ASP A 31 -5.93 -3.85 -15.81
CA ASP A 31 -5.09 -4.97 -15.35
C ASP A 31 -5.55 -5.55 -13.99
N GLU A 32 -6.81 -5.35 -13.62
CA GLU A 32 -7.33 -5.80 -12.35
C GLU A 32 -7.60 -7.32 -12.39
N PRO A 33 -7.27 -8.07 -11.33
CA PRO A 33 -7.50 -9.51 -11.31
C PRO A 33 -9.00 -9.82 -11.32
N PRO A 34 -9.48 -10.76 -12.17
CA PRO A 34 -10.91 -11.03 -12.35
C PRO A 34 -11.57 -11.63 -11.09
N LEU A 35 -10.77 -12.15 -10.16
CA LEU A 35 -11.24 -12.83 -8.96
C LEU A 35 -12.06 -11.93 -8.04
N TYR A 36 -11.81 -10.61 -8.04
CA TYR A 36 -12.59 -9.67 -7.25
C TYR A 36 -14.06 -9.60 -7.69
N TYR A 37 -14.33 -9.75 -8.98
CA TYR A 37 -15.67 -9.65 -9.54
C TYR A 37 -16.52 -10.91 -9.34
N ALA A 38 -15.93 -12.02 -8.88
CA ALA A 38 -16.67 -13.26 -8.66
C ALA A 38 -17.80 -13.10 -7.62
N LEU A 39 -17.56 -12.35 -6.54
CA LEU A 39 -18.56 -12.13 -5.50
C LEU A 39 -19.68 -11.17 -5.94
N PRO A 40 -19.38 -9.98 -6.51
CA PRO A 40 -20.41 -9.14 -7.12
C PRO A 40 -21.21 -9.85 -8.22
N ALA A 41 -20.55 -10.66 -9.06
CA ALA A 41 -21.23 -11.45 -10.10
C ALA A 41 -22.22 -12.45 -9.49
N LEU A 42 -21.85 -13.11 -8.39
CA LEU A 42 -22.77 -13.99 -7.65
C LEU A 42 -23.99 -13.21 -7.13
N VAL A 43 -23.79 -12.00 -6.59
CA VAL A 43 -24.90 -11.14 -6.14
C VAL A 43 -25.79 -10.72 -7.32
N CYS A 44 -25.21 -10.37 -8.47
CA CYS A 44 -25.95 -10.04 -9.69
C CYS A 44 -26.75 -11.23 -10.26
N SER A 45 -26.30 -12.47 -10.03
CA SER A 45 -27.00 -13.66 -10.51
C SER A 45 -28.29 -13.96 -9.74
N LEU A 46 -28.50 -13.31 -8.58
CA LEU A 46 -29.71 -13.48 -7.78
C LEU A 46 -30.89 -12.75 -8.45
N PRO A 47 -32.10 -13.34 -8.46
CA PRO A 47 -33.30 -12.73 -9.04
C PRO A 47 -33.89 -11.65 -8.11
N LEU A 48 -33.07 -10.69 -7.70
CA LEU A 48 -33.41 -9.58 -6.82
C LEU A 48 -33.57 -8.28 -7.62
N PRO A 49 -34.40 -7.33 -7.16
CA PRO A 49 -34.50 -6.02 -7.80
C PRO A 49 -33.18 -5.27 -7.71
N LEU A 50 -32.86 -4.45 -8.72
CA LEU A 50 -31.59 -3.74 -8.84
C LEU A 50 -31.16 -2.97 -7.56
N PRO A 51 -32.05 -2.23 -6.86
CA PRO A 51 -31.67 -1.57 -5.61
C PRO A 51 -31.17 -2.54 -4.53
N ALA A 52 -31.80 -3.71 -4.40
CA ALA A 52 -31.40 -4.72 -3.42
C ALA A 52 -30.03 -5.33 -3.77
N GLN A 53 -29.74 -5.56 -5.06
CA GLN A 53 -28.42 -6.03 -5.50
C GLN A 53 -27.32 -5.04 -5.12
N VAL A 54 -27.53 -3.74 -5.35
CA VAL A 54 -26.54 -2.70 -4.98
C VAL A 54 -26.33 -2.64 -3.47
N HIS A 55 -27.41 -2.72 -2.68
CA HIS A 55 -27.29 -2.77 -1.22
C HIS A 55 -26.53 -4.02 -0.74
N LEU A 56 -26.77 -5.18 -1.34
CA LEU A 56 -26.02 -6.40 -1.03
C LEU A 56 -24.54 -6.28 -1.38
N MET A 57 -24.20 -5.69 -2.52
CA MET A 57 -22.80 -5.45 -2.89
C MET A 57 -22.09 -4.53 -1.89
N ARG A 58 -22.74 -3.43 -1.47
CA ARG A 58 -22.21 -2.55 -0.42
C ARG A 58 -22.05 -3.28 0.91
N LEU A 59 -22.99 -4.15 1.25
CA LEU A 59 -22.91 -4.97 2.45
C LEU A 59 -21.71 -5.91 2.39
N VAL A 60 -21.41 -6.51 1.24
CA VAL A 60 -20.19 -7.34 1.05
C VAL A 60 -18.91 -6.52 1.25
N SER A 61 -18.80 -5.32 0.66
CA SER A 61 -17.65 -4.42 0.88
C SER A 61 -17.52 -4.02 2.36
N GLY A 62 -18.63 -3.70 3.03
CA GLY A 62 -18.66 -3.42 4.46
C GLY A 62 -18.22 -4.62 5.31
N LEU A 63 -18.63 -5.84 4.96
CA LEU A 63 -18.20 -7.07 5.64
C LEU A 63 -16.68 -7.28 5.54
N PHE A 64 -16.07 -6.99 4.39
CA PHE A 64 -14.61 -7.06 4.26
C PHE A 64 -13.88 -6.04 5.15
N PHE A 65 -14.41 -4.83 5.26
CA PHE A 65 -13.88 -3.83 6.19
C PHE A 65 -13.99 -4.31 7.64
N VAL A 66 -15.17 -4.77 8.07
CA VAL A 66 -15.39 -5.30 9.42
C VAL A 66 -14.47 -6.49 9.70
N ALA A 67 -14.25 -7.38 8.71
CA ALA A 67 -13.35 -8.53 8.84
C ALA A 67 -11.85 -8.14 8.87
N THR A 68 -11.47 -6.97 8.34
CA THR A 68 -10.08 -6.53 8.33
C THR A 68 -9.56 -6.24 9.73
N ALA A 69 -10.39 -5.68 10.62
CA ALA A 69 -10.01 -5.39 12.01
C ALA A 69 -9.63 -6.65 12.84
N PRO A 70 -10.45 -7.72 12.92
CA PRO A 70 -10.06 -8.95 13.64
C PRO A 70 -8.90 -9.68 12.95
N VAL A 71 -8.76 -9.59 11.63
CA VAL A 71 -7.58 -10.11 10.94
C VAL A 71 -6.32 -9.33 11.33
N ALA A 72 -6.39 -8.00 11.42
CA ALA A 72 -5.28 -7.17 11.87
C ALA A 72 -4.89 -7.51 13.32
N TRP A 73 -5.87 -7.66 14.22
CA TRP A 73 -5.65 -8.17 15.58
C TRP A 73 -4.92 -9.51 15.56
N TRP A 74 -5.46 -10.47 14.79
CA TRP A 74 -4.88 -11.81 14.64
C TRP A 74 -3.46 -11.73 14.08
N ALA A 75 -3.18 -10.86 13.13
CA ALA A 75 -1.87 -10.69 12.50
C ALA A 75 -0.80 -10.20 13.48
N VAL A 76 -1.12 -9.24 14.34
CA VAL A 76 -0.15 -8.62 15.26
C VAL A 76 -0.04 -9.33 16.62
N ARG A 77 -1.00 -10.17 16.99
CA ARG A 77 -1.00 -10.90 18.28
C ARG A 77 0.32 -11.64 18.58
N PRO A 78 1.00 -12.31 17.62
CA PRO A 78 2.27 -12.98 17.87
C PRO A 78 3.45 -12.04 18.17
N LEU A 79 3.36 -10.74 17.87
CA LEU A 79 4.42 -9.77 18.13
C LEU A 79 4.49 -9.37 19.61
N TRP A 80 3.33 -9.34 20.29
CA TRP A 80 3.20 -8.98 21.71
C TRP A 80 2.29 -9.97 22.45
N PRO A 81 2.74 -11.21 22.68
CA PRO A 81 1.90 -12.25 23.30
C PRO A 81 1.40 -11.84 24.70
N GLN A 82 2.25 -11.15 25.47
CA GLN A 82 1.94 -10.76 26.86
C GLN A 82 1.19 -9.42 26.99
N ARG A 83 1.13 -8.59 25.93
CA ARG A 83 0.54 -7.24 26.03
C ARG A 83 -0.65 -7.10 25.07
N ILE A 84 -1.87 -7.04 25.62
CA ILE A 84 -3.11 -6.91 24.83
C ILE A 84 -3.33 -5.46 24.37
N ALA A 85 -2.97 -4.47 25.19
CA ALA A 85 -3.14 -3.05 24.89
C ALA A 85 -2.63 -2.62 23.50
N PRO A 86 -1.37 -2.90 23.08
CA PRO A 86 -0.89 -2.51 21.76
C PRO A 86 -1.60 -3.26 20.62
N VAL A 87 -2.02 -4.51 20.84
CA VAL A 87 -2.76 -5.30 19.85
C VAL A 87 -4.15 -4.71 19.62
N ALA A 88 -4.83 -4.33 20.71
CA ALA A 88 -6.11 -3.64 20.68
C ALA A 88 -6.00 -2.25 20.04
N ALA A 89 -4.93 -1.51 20.33
CA ALA A 89 -4.68 -0.22 19.71
C ALA A 89 -4.56 -0.34 18.18
N VAL A 90 -3.80 -1.31 17.66
CA VAL A 90 -3.67 -1.52 16.21
C VAL A 90 -5.01 -1.85 15.57
N ALA A 91 -5.76 -2.81 16.13
CA ALA A 91 -7.08 -3.18 15.59
C ALA A 91 -8.07 -2.00 15.65
N GLY A 92 -8.06 -1.25 16.75
CA GLY A 92 -8.87 -0.05 16.92
C GLY A 92 -8.50 1.06 15.94
N THR A 93 -7.20 1.27 15.67
CA THR A 93 -6.75 2.22 14.65
C THR A 93 -7.24 1.81 13.27
N VAL A 94 -7.14 0.53 12.90
CA VAL A 94 -7.63 0.03 11.60
C VAL A 94 -9.15 0.24 11.46
N ALA A 95 -9.91 -0.09 12.51
CA ALA A 95 -11.36 0.12 12.52
C ALA A 95 -11.76 1.62 12.53
N GLY A 96 -10.92 2.47 13.12
CA GLY A 96 -11.13 3.91 13.23
C GLY A 96 -10.59 4.73 12.05
N LEU A 97 -10.05 4.12 10.99
CA LEU A 97 -9.54 4.84 9.82
C LEU A 97 -10.71 5.38 8.98
N PRO A 98 -10.96 6.71 8.95
CA PRO A 98 -12.10 7.28 8.25
C PRO A 98 -12.04 7.04 6.74
N MET A 99 -10.83 7.05 6.17
CA MET A 99 -10.63 6.75 4.75
C MET A 99 -11.05 5.33 4.40
N LEU A 100 -10.72 4.34 5.23
CA LEU A 100 -11.08 2.95 4.98
C LEU A 100 -12.59 2.73 5.12
N ALA A 101 -13.22 3.39 6.10
CA ALA A 101 -14.67 3.39 6.26
C ALA A 101 -15.38 3.98 5.04
N PHE A 102 -14.92 5.13 4.54
CA PHE A 102 -15.48 5.79 3.35
C PHE A 102 -15.38 4.90 2.10
N LEU A 103 -14.21 4.30 1.85
CA LEU A 103 -14.01 3.40 0.71
C LEU A 103 -14.91 2.15 0.81
N SER A 104 -15.13 1.63 2.02
CA SER A 104 -15.97 0.45 2.26
C SER A 104 -17.48 0.70 2.17
N ALA A 105 -17.93 1.95 2.23
CA ALA A 105 -19.34 2.31 2.09
C ALA A 105 -19.83 2.23 0.62
N GLY A 106 -18.90 2.27 -0.34
CA GLY A 106 -19.15 2.06 -1.76
C GLY A 106 -18.98 0.61 -2.18
N VAL A 107 -19.30 0.31 -3.44
CA VAL A 107 -18.95 -0.97 -4.08
C VAL A 107 -17.54 -0.83 -4.63
N ASN A 108 -16.54 -1.25 -3.85
CA ASN A 108 -15.12 -1.02 -4.18
C ASN A 108 -14.22 -2.20 -3.77
N ASN A 109 -13.22 -2.50 -4.62
CA ASN A 109 -12.23 -3.57 -4.46
C ASN A 109 -11.16 -3.30 -3.40
N ASP A 110 -10.94 -2.04 -3.05
CA ASP A 110 -9.97 -1.64 -2.03
C ASP A 110 -10.19 -2.35 -0.69
N SER A 111 -11.46 -2.58 -0.31
CA SER A 111 -11.82 -3.27 0.94
C SER A 111 -11.35 -4.73 0.97
N ALA A 112 -11.48 -5.45 -0.16
CA ALA A 112 -11.02 -6.82 -0.30
C ALA A 112 -9.48 -6.88 -0.33
N VAL A 113 -8.83 -5.93 -1.00
CA VAL A 113 -7.37 -5.83 -1.06
C VAL A 113 -6.80 -5.54 0.34
N ALA A 114 -7.43 -4.67 1.12
CA ALA A 114 -7.04 -4.40 2.49
C ALA A 114 -7.11 -5.67 3.37
N LEU A 115 -8.19 -6.44 3.27
CA LEU A 115 -8.35 -7.71 3.97
C LEU A 115 -7.27 -8.73 3.55
N ALA A 116 -7.05 -8.88 2.24
CA ALA A 116 -6.03 -9.79 1.69
C ALA A 116 -4.61 -9.38 2.12
N GLY A 117 -4.32 -8.09 2.15
CA GLY A 117 -3.05 -7.55 2.65
C GLY A 117 -2.85 -7.85 4.14
N ALA A 118 -3.88 -7.65 4.96
CA ALA A 118 -3.84 -7.97 6.39
C ALA A 118 -3.64 -9.48 6.64
N LEU A 119 -4.30 -10.34 5.87
CA LEU A 119 -4.12 -11.80 5.92
C LEU A 119 -2.69 -12.20 5.54
N THR A 120 -2.21 -11.69 4.40
CA THR A 120 -0.86 -11.99 3.89
C THR A 120 0.20 -11.55 4.89
N PHE A 121 0.06 -10.35 5.45
CA PHE A 121 0.94 -9.85 6.50
C PHE A 121 0.88 -10.75 7.76
N GLY A 122 -0.31 -11.13 8.22
CA GLY A 122 -0.48 -12.00 9.38
C GLY A 122 0.09 -13.40 9.20
N LEU A 123 0.02 -13.95 7.99
CA LEU A 123 0.67 -15.22 7.64
C LEU A 123 2.19 -15.07 7.62
N LEU A 124 2.73 -14.00 7.04
CA LEU A 124 4.16 -13.72 6.99
C LEU A 124 4.75 -13.56 8.40
N VAL A 125 4.10 -12.78 9.26
CA VAL A 125 4.52 -12.61 10.67
C VAL A 125 4.58 -13.96 11.39
N ARG A 126 3.55 -14.80 11.22
CA ARG A 126 3.52 -16.14 11.81
C ARG A 126 4.62 -17.04 11.25
N TYR A 127 4.84 -17.01 9.94
CA TYR A 127 5.86 -17.81 9.28
C TYR A 127 7.26 -17.48 9.83
N VAL A 128 7.61 -16.19 9.90
CA VAL A 128 8.90 -15.71 10.44
C VAL A 128 9.07 -16.05 11.92
N ARG A 129 7.98 -16.07 12.69
CA ARG A 129 8.00 -16.41 14.13
C ARG A 129 8.07 -17.91 14.42
N ARG A 130 7.94 -18.80 13.42
CA ARG A 130 8.07 -20.25 13.66
C ARG A 130 9.53 -20.60 14.03
N PRO A 131 9.79 -21.16 15.22
CA PRO A 131 11.16 -21.42 15.70
C PRO A 131 11.92 -22.42 14.83
N ARG A 132 11.23 -23.29 14.07
CA ARG A 132 11.82 -24.30 13.18
C ARG A 132 12.57 -23.73 11.97
N LEU A 133 12.31 -22.48 11.55
CA LEU A 133 12.98 -21.84 10.41
C LEU A 133 14.04 -20.80 10.83
N ALA A 134 14.21 -20.58 12.14
CA ALA A 134 15.17 -19.62 12.68
C ALA A 134 16.63 -20.02 12.40
N GLY A 135 16.90 -21.25 11.98
CA GLY A 135 18.23 -21.67 11.50
C GLY A 135 18.59 -21.14 10.11
N VAL A 136 17.62 -21.05 9.19
CA VAL A 136 17.87 -20.69 7.78
C VAL A 136 17.58 -19.21 7.51
N GLY A 137 16.55 -18.63 8.14
CA GLY A 137 16.17 -17.22 7.95
C GLY A 137 17.13 -16.20 8.58
N ARG A 138 17.88 -16.59 9.63
CA ARG A 138 18.88 -15.71 10.25
C ARG A 138 20.04 -15.38 9.31
N CYS A 139 20.43 -16.30 8.42
CA CYS A 139 21.49 -16.07 7.43
C CYS A 139 21.06 -15.05 6.35
N ALA A 140 19.79 -15.06 5.93
CA ALA A 140 19.28 -14.13 4.91
C ALA A 140 19.01 -12.72 5.45
N VAL A 141 18.54 -12.59 6.70
CA VAL A 141 18.30 -11.27 7.30
C VAL A 141 19.61 -10.63 7.80
N GLN A 142 20.61 -11.42 8.25
CA GLN A 142 21.95 -10.88 8.56
C GLN A 142 22.69 -10.38 7.33
N SER A 143 22.51 -11.00 6.16
CA SER A 143 23.15 -10.53 4.92
C SER A 143 22.61 -9.17 4.46
N VAL A 144 21.33 -8.87 4.71
CA VAL A 144 20.75 -7.54 4.42
C VAL A 144 21.03 -6.54 5.56
N GLY A 145 21.07 -6.98 6.82
CA GLY A 145 21.37 -6.15 7.99
C GLY A 145 22.85 -5.74 8.14
N GLY A 146 23.79 -6.58 7.67
CA GLY A 146 25.23 -6.33 7.72
C GLY A 146 25.71 -5.13 6.89
N LEU A 147 24.93 -4.72 5.89
CA LEU A 147 25.20 -3.52 5.08
C LEU A 147 24.80 -2.22 5.80
N ARG A 148 23.88 -2.25 6.77
CA ARG A 148 23.50 -1.06 7.56
C ARG A 148 24.47 -0.75 8.70
N GLN A 149 25.13 -1.77 9.28
CA GLN A 149 26.02 -1.54 10.43
C GLN A 149 27.35 -0.87 10.03
N LYS A 150 27.80 -1.03 8.77
CA LYS A 150 28.95 -0.26 8.25
C LYS A 150 28.64 1.23 8.01
N ARG A 151 27.38 1.62 7.79
CA ARG A 151 27.01 3.06 7.65
C ARG A 151 26.87 3.78 9.00
N ALA A 152 26.53 3.08 10.08
CA ALA A 152 26.41 3.70 11.41
C ALA A 152 27.78 4.07 12.03
N LEU A 153 28.86 3.34 11.70
CA LEU A 153 30.22 3.68 12.12
C LEU A 153 30.83 4.85 11.32
N CYS A 154 30.38 5.09 10.09
CA CYS A 154 30.82 6.25 9.32
C CYS A 154 30.19 7.56 9.80
N TRP A 155 28.95 7.52 10.28
CA TRP A 155 28.24 8.71 10.80
C TRP A 155 28.68 9.14 12.21
N ARG A 156 29.24 8.23 13.02
CA ARG A 156 29.72 8.59 14.38
C ARG A 156 31.08 9.30 14.40
N ARG A 157 31.76 9.41 13.25
CA ARG A 157 33.09 10.05 13.14
C ARG A 157 33.11 11.29 12.25
N TRP A 158 31.95 11.76 11.79
CA TRP A 158 31.84 13.08 11.17
C TRP A 158 31.72 14.15 12.25
N PRO A 159 32.72 15.05 12.42
CA PRO A 159 32.62 16.11 13.39
C PRO A 159 31.55 17.11 12.95
N TRP A 160 30.52 17.29 13.78
CA TRP A 160 29.42 18.24 13.64
C TRP A 160 29.85 19.73 13.64
N ARG A 161 31.14 20.04 13.46
CA ARG A 161 31.68 21.41 13.55
C ARG A 161 31.47 22.26 12.29
N CYS A 162 30.94 21.72 11.21
CA CYS A 162 30.68 22.51 10.00
C CYS A 162 29.23 22.99 9.85
N TRP A 163 28.32 22.67 10.77
CA TRP A 163 26.89 23.04 10.63
C TRP A 163 26.44 24.22 11.50
N VAL A 164 27.38 24.91 12.16
CA VAL A 164 27.09 26.13 12.93
C VAL A 164 27.96 27.27 12.39
N GLY A 165 27.50 27.91 11.31
CA GLY A 165 28.18 29.09 10.79
C GLY A 165 27.91 29.36 9.31
N GLY A 166 26.68 29.66 8.95
CA GLY A 166 26.34 30.01 7.57
C GLY A 166 24.94 30.61 7.48
N TRP A 167 24.77 31.78 8.06
CA TRP A 167 23.61 32.63 7.85
C TRP A 167 23.42 32.86 6.34
N PHE A 168 22.30 32.38 5.81
CA PHE A 168 21.79 32.77 4.51
C PHE A 168 21.48 34.28 4.58
N ARG A 169 22.35 35.12 4.03
CA ARG A 169 21.98 36.51 3.68
C ARG A 169 21.27 36.47 2.33
N PRO A 170 20.00 36.89 2.22
CA PRO A 170 19.38 37.11 0.94
C PRO A 170 19.88 38.45 0.39
N GLY A 171 20.65 38.40 -0.70
CA GLY A 171 21.08 39.56 -1.48
C GLY A 171 22.56 39.91 -1.32
N GLY A 172 23.30 39.86 -2.43
CA GLY A 172 24.64 40.44 -2.56
C GLY A 172 25.65 39.54 -3.28
N ASP A 173 25.72 39.69 -4.59
CA ASP A 173 26.89 39.62 -5.49
C ASP A 173 28.00 38.59 -5.22
N CYS A 174 28.17 37.66 -6.17
CA CYS A 174 29.35 36.82 -6.28
C CYS A 174 30.53 37.63 -6.85
N ILE A 175 31.31 38.29 -5.98
CA ILE A 175 32.63 38.80 -6.32
C ILE A 175 33.68 37.92 -5.63
N GLY A 176 34.51 37.24 -6.43
CA GLY A 176 35.70 36.56 -5.91
C GLY A 176 36.17 35.37 -6.74
N SER A 177 36.83 35.64 -7.86
CA SER A 177 37.72 34.70 -8.52
C SER A 177 38.93 34.44 -7.61
N GLY A 178 38.92 33.31 -6.89
CA GLY A 178 40.03 32.93 -6.02
C GLY A 178 39.99 31.44 -5.70
N SER A 179 40.80 30.68 -6.44
CA SER A 179 41.30 29.31 -6.15
C SER A 179 40.54 28.48 -5.11
N TRP A 180 39.74 27.53 -5.59
CA TRP A 180 39.20 26.44 -4.78
C TRP A 180 40.31 25.45 -4.39
N PRO A 181 40.47 25.08 -3.10
CA PRO A 181 41.32 23.98 -2.71
C PRO A 181 40.64 22.64 -3.03
N SER A 182 41.36 21.81 -3.77
CA SER A 182 41.08 20.44 -4.19
C SER A 182 41.05 19.45 -3.01
N CYS A 183 40.09 19.58 -2.11
CA CYS A 183 39.92 18.68 -0.97
C CYS A 183 38.45 18.32 -0.78
N CYS A 184 37.93 17.34 -1.55
CA CYS A 184 36.86 16.42 -1.13
C CYS A 184 36.43 15.46 -2.25
N TRP A 185 37.37 14.77 -2.89
CA TRP A 185 37.14 13.50 -3.59
C TRP A 185 38.34 12.62 -3.22
N PRO A 186 38.17 11.53 -2.45
CA PRO A 186 37.82 10.26 -3.08
C PRO A 186 37.01 9.30 -2.17
N CYS A 187 35.88 8.78 -2.63
CA CYS A 187 35.28 7.58 -2.02
C CYS A 187 34.32 6.82 -2.95
N CYS A 188 34.60 6.84 -4.25
CA CYS A 188 33.93 5.99 -5.23
C CYS A 188 34.98 5.27 -6.11
N SER A 189 35.80 4.43 -5.47
CA SER A 189 36.41 3.30 -6.15
C SER A 189 35.99 2.04 -5.39
N TRP A 190 35.05 1.32 -5.96
CA TRP A 190 34.75 -0.07 -5.58
C TRP A 190 35.30 -0.98 -6.70
N PRO A 191 35.91 -2.12 -6.37
CA PRO A 191 36.21 -3.19 -7.33
C PRO A 191 34.94 -3.89 -7.81
#